data_AF-A0A419FJZ1-F1
#
_entry.id   AF-A0A419FJZ1-F1
#
_cell.length_a   1.000
_cell.length_b   1.000
_cell.length_c   1.000
_cell.angle_alpha   90.00
_cell.angle_beta   90.00
_cell.angle_gamma   90.00
#
_symmetry.space_group_name_H-M   'P 1'
#
loop_
_entity.id
_entity.type
_entity.pdbx_description
1 polymer ?
#
loop_
_entity_poly.entity_id
_entity_poly.type
_entity_poly.pdbx_seq_one_letter_code
_entity_poly.pdbx_strand_id
1 'polypeptide(L)'
;MTDDHRSFYEHALDAADRDAFEDAHHVDGIDDEVALLRLQVRRLIEEGDPDPKILHSGIRLLIQALAARHRLSGAQAEGLGNAAANLLEQFAAIAAPFDTSGDAA
;
A
#
# COMPACT_ATOMS: atom_id res chain seq x y z
N MET A 1 0.50 13.68 -25.84
CA MET A 1 -0.60 12.70 -25.99
C MET A 1 -0.83 12.14 -24.60
N THR A 2 -1.52 12.92 -23.78
CA THR A 2 -1.58 12.78 -22.32
C THR A 2 -2.97 13.22 -21.94
N ASP A 3 -3.95 12.31 -21.80
CA ASP A 3 -5.08 12.49 -20.87
C ASP A 3 -6.13 11.35 -20.78
N ASP A 4 -5.85 10.11 -21.16
CA ASP A 4 -6.93 9.08 -21.23
C ASP A 4 -7.03 8.14 -20.01
N HIS A 5 -6.11 8.23 -19.03
CA HIS A 5 -6.10 7.32 -17.87
C HIS A 5 -6.94 7.83 -16.69
N ARG A 6 -6.99 9.16 -16.50
CA ARG A 6 -7.78 9.84 -15.46
C ARG A 6 -9.24 9.39 -15.46
N SER A 7 -9.80 9.11 -16.63
CA SER A 7 -11.21 8.80 -16.81
C SER A 7 -11.62 7.40 -16.36
N PHE A 8 -10.76 6.39 -16.25
CA PHE A 8 -11.28 5.02 -16.03
C PHE A 8 -11.64 4.74 -14.58
N TYR A 9 -10.74 5.00 -13.63
CA TYR A 9 -10.94 4.65 -12.22
C TYR A 9 -11.82 5.66 -11.47
N GLU A 10 -11.75 6.94 -11.83
CA GLU A 10 -12.52 8.02 -11.20
C GLU A 10 -14.05 7.79 -11.26
N HIS A 11 -14.52 7.19 -12.36
CA HIS A 11 -15.94 6.86 -12.58
C HIS A 11 -16.46 5.69 -11.74
N ALA A 12 -15.56 4.85 -11.22
CA ALA A 12 -15.90 3.67 -10.42
C ALA A 12 -15.91 3.93 -8.90
N LEU A 13 -15.42 5.09 -8.46
CA LEU A 13 -15.28 5.47 -7.05
C LEU A 13 -16.53 6.18 -6.52
N ASP A 14 -16.80 6.06 -5.22
CA ASP A 14 -17.78 6.93 -4.56
C ASP A 14 -17.20 8.34 -4.31
N ALA A 15 -17.98 9.24 -3.71
CA ALA A 15 -17.56 10.62 -3.51
C ALA A 15 -16.38 10.76 -2.52
N ALA A 16 -16.38 9.99 -1.42
CA ALA A 16 -15.31 10.05 -0.42
C ALA A 16 -14.00 9.46 -0.97
N ASP A 17 -14.15 8.44 -1.81
CA ASP A 17 -13.07 7.78 -2.50
C ASP A 17 -12.42 8.63 -3.58
N ARG A 18 -13.21 9.46 -4.28
CA ARG A 18 -12.73 10.32 -5.37
C ARG A 18 -11.84 11.45 -4.86
N ASP A 19 -12.23 12.08 -3.76
CA ASP A 19 -11.41 13.11 -3.09
C ASP A 19 -10.07 12.51 -2.63
N ALA A 20 -10.10 11.31 -2.06
CA ALA A 20 -8.89 10.59 -1.63
C ALA A 20 -8.02 10.10 -2.80
N PHE A 21 -8.62 9.80 -3.96
CA PHE A 21 -7.93 9.41 -5.17
C PHE A 21 -7.19 10.61 -5.80
N GLU A 22 -7.84 11.77 -5.90
CA GLU A 22 -7.23 13.02 -6.37
C GLU A 22 -6.00 13.40 -5.53
N ASP A 23 -6.11 13.33 -4.19
CA ASP A 23 -4.98 13.57 -3.29
C ASP A 23 -3.79 12.62 -3.54
N ALA A 24 -4.07 11.41 -4.05
CA ALA A 24 -3.08 10.38 -4.28
C ALA A 24 -2.52 10.33 -5.72
N HIS A 25 -3.13 11.05 -6.67
CA HIS A 25 -2.90 10.97 -8.12
C HIS A 25 -1.63 11.70 -8.64
N HIS A 26 -0.98 12.57 -7.87
CA HIS A 26 0.08 13.47 -8.37
C HIS A 26 1.48 12.84 -8.62
N VAL A 27 1.59 11.74 -9.39
CA VAL A 27 2.77 10.84 -9.27
C VAL A 27 3.56 10.43 -10.56
N ASP A 28 3.29 10.85 -11.80
CA ASP A 28 3.83 10.30 -13.09
C ASP A 28 4.06 8.76 -13.28
N GLY A 29 3.19 8.14 -14.09
CA GLY A 29 3.42 6.94 -14.92
C GLY A 29 2.89 5.59 -14.40
N ILE A 30 2.59 5.49 -13.11
CA ILE A 30 1.83 4.38 -12.48
C ILE A 30 0.94 4.93 -11.35
N ASP A 31 0.42 6.13 -11.56
CA ASP A 31 -0.10 6.98 -10.49
C ASP A 31 -1.46 6.55 -10.07
N ASP A 32 -2.28 6.22 -11.06
CA ASP A 32 -3.61 5.69 -10.85
C ASP A 32 -3.52 4.37 -10.09
N GLU A 33 -2.54 3.51 -10.40
CA GLU A 33 -2.33 2.26 -9.68
C GLU A 33 -1.84 2.48 -8.25
N VAL A 34 -0.92 3.44 -8.03
CA VAL A 34 -0.43 3.80 -6.69
C VAL A 34 -1.53 4.47 -5.86
N ALA A 35 -2.32 5.34 -6.47
CA ALA A 35 -3.43 6.05 -5.85
C ALA A 35 -4.55 5.08 -5.46
N LEU A 36 -4.91 4.19 -6.39
CA LEU A 36 -5.90 3.14 -6.14
C LEU A 36 -5.42 2.22 -5.02
N LEU A 37 -4.16 1.79 -5.02
CA LEU A 37 -3.63 0.91 -3.98
C LEU A 37 -3.57 1.60 -2.60
N ARG A 38 -3.24 2.90 -2.54
CA ARG A 38 -3.34 3.70 -1.30
C ARG A 38 -4.77 3.74 -0.77
N LEU A 39 -5.73 3.97 -1.65
CA LEU A 39 -7.15 4.01 -1.29
C LEU A 39 -7.63 2.67 -0.74
N GLN A 40 -7.28 1.56 -1.40
CA GLN A 40 -7.67 0.22 -0.95
C GLN A 40 -7.04 -0.14 0.41
N VAL A 41 -5.75 0.19 0.62
CA VAL A 41 -5.10 -0.01 1.92
C VAL A 41 -5.77 0.83 3.02
N ARG A 42 -6.13 2.09 2.70
CA ARG A 42 -6.86 2.95 3.63
C ARG A 42 -8.22 2.37 4.02
N ARG A 43 -9.01 1.91 3.04
CA ARG A 43 -10.32 1.29 3.30
C ARG A 43 -10.21 0.06 4.20
N LEU A 44 -9.24 -0.81 3.93
CA LEU A 44 -8.99 -1.99 4.76
C LEU A 44 -8.74 -1.61 6.23
N ILE A 45 -8.01 -0.52 6.49
CA ILE A 45 -7.78 -0.02 7.85
C ILE A 45 -9.05 0.59 8.45
N GLU A 46 -9.81 1.36 7.68
CA GLU A 46 -11.03 2.03 8.13
C GLU A 46 -12.18 1.05 8.42
N GLU A 47 -12.20 -0.11 7.77
CA GLU A 47 -13.14 -1.23 8.04
C GLU A 47 -12.93 -1.85 9.44
N GLY A 48 -11.81 -1.56 10.11
CA GLY A 48 -11.62 -1.75 11.55
C GLY A 48 -11.03 -3.10 12.00
N ASP A 49 -11.12 -4.15 11.17
CA ASP A 49 -10.48 -5.46 11.42
C ASP A 49 -10.01 -6.15 10.13
N PRO A 50 -9.03 -5.56 9.40
CA PRO A 50 -8.52 -6.18 8.19
C PRO A 50 -7.73 -7.45 8.50
N ASP A 51 -7.87 -8.48 7.66
CA ASP A 51 -6.97 -9.65 7.71
C ASP A 51 -5.51 -9.15 7.68
N PRO A 52 -4.71 -9.42 8.73
CA PRO A 52 -3.34 -8.94 8.82
C PRO A 52 -2.47 -9.31 7.62
N LYS A 53 -2.73 -10.47 6.98
CA LYS A 53 -2.02 -10.90 5.78
C LYS A 53 -2.37 -10.06 4.56
N ILE A 54 -3.64 -9.68 4.42
CA ILE A 54 -4.12 -8.84 3.32
C ILE A 54 -3.56 -7.42 3.50
N LEU A 55 -3.66 -6.85 4.69
CA LEU A 55 -3.12 -5.51 4.99
C LEU A 55 -1.61 -5.46 4.74
N HIS A 56 -0.86 -6.43 5.26
CA HIS A 56 0.58 -6.53 5.07
C HIS A 56 0.96 -6.67 3.58
N SER A 57 0.20 -7.46 2.81
CA SER A 57 0.44 -7.64 1.38
C SER A 57 0.15 -6.36 0.59
N GLY A 58 -0.93 -5.65 0.93
CA GLY A 58 -1.28 -4.36 0.34
C GLY A 58 -0.22 -3.28 0.60
N ILE A 59 0.25 -3.18 1.84
CA ILE A 59 1.35 -2.26 2.22
C ILE A 59 2.64 -2.62 1.47
N ARG A 60 3.01 -3.91 1.41
CA ARG A 60 4.20 -4.37 0.69
C ARG A 60 4.12 -4.03 -0.80
N LEU A 61 2.98 -4.27 -1.43
CA LEU A 61 2.78 -3.95 -2.84
C LEU A 61 2.85 -2.44 -3.10
N LEU A 62 2.30 -1.63 -2.19
CA LEU A 62 2.35 -0.17 -2.29
C LEU A 62 3.79 0.35 -2.23
N ILE A 63 4.59 -0.19 -1.31
CA ILE A 63 6.03 0.11 -1.23
C ILE A 63 6.74 -0.25 -2.54
N GLN A 64 6.47 -1.44 -3.09
CA GLN A 64 7.09 -1.89 -4.34
C GLN A 64 6.69 -1.01 -5.53
N ALA A 65 5.43 -0.59 -5.61
CA ALA A 65 4.94 0.32 -6.63
C ALA A 65 5.61 1.71 -6.52
N LEU A 66 5.72 2.25 -5.29
CA LEU A 66 6.45 3.49 -5.04
C LEU A 66 7.93 3.37 -5.42
N ALA A 67 8.58 2.25 -5.11
CA ALA A 67 9.97 2.00 -5.48
C ALA A 67 10.18 1.90 -7.00
N ALA A 68 9.26 1.20 -7.68
CA ALA A 68 9.28 1.02 -9.13
C ALA A 68 9.04 2.36 -9.86
N ARG A 69 8.07 3.15 -9.38
CA ARG A 69 7.79 4.50 -9.86
C ARG A 69 9.00 5.41 -9.74
N HIS A 70 9.70 5.32 -8.61
CA HIS A 70 10.82 6.21 -8.35
C HIS A 70 12.11 5.86 -9.11
N ARG A 71 12.23 4.68 -9.75
CA ARG A 71 13.40 4.24 -10.56
C ARG A 71 14.71 4.87 -10.08
N LEU A 72 14.94 4.65 -8.78
CA LEU A 72 15.82 5.44 -7.93
C LEU A 72 17.28 5.19 -8.30
N SER A 73 18.10 6.24 -8.30
CA SER A 73 19.54 6.04 -8.17
C SER A 73 19.82 5.34 -6.82
N GLY A 74 20.83 4.47 -6.78
CA GLY A 74 20.98 3.42 -5.75
C GLY A 74 20.73 3.83 -4.30
N ALA A 75 21.12 5.04 -3.88
CA ALA A 75 20.95 5.52 -2.51
C ALA A 75 19.48 5.70 -2.08
N GLN A 76 18.59 6.13 -2.99
CA GLN A 76 17.18 6.28 -2.67
C GLN A 76 16.46 4.91 -2.66
N ALA A 77 16.89 3.96 -3.50
CA ALA A 77 16.36 2.59 -3.49
C ALA A 77 16.70 1.87 -2.18
N GLU A 78 17.92 2.04 -1.66
CA GLU A 78 18.34 1.51 -0.36
C GLU A 78 17.56 2.13 0.80
N GLY A 79 17.38 3.46 0.79
CA GLY A 79 16.58 4.15 1.82
C GLY A 79 15.13 3.67 1.88
N LEU A 80 14.51 3.47 0.72
CA LEU A 80 13.14 2.94 0.63
C LEU A 80 13.07 1.46 1.00
N GLY A 81 14.05 0.65 0.60
CA GLY A 81 14.17 -0.76 0.99
C GLY A 81 14.33 -0.94 2.51
N ASN A 82 15.12 -0.09 3.16
CA ASN A 82 15.31 -0.11 4.61
C ASN A 82 14.05 0.34 5.37
N ALA A 83 13.39 1.42 4.91
CA ALA A 83 12.13 1.87 5.48
C ALA A 83 11.02 0.80 5.33
N ALA A 84 11.00 0.12 4.18
CA ALA A 84 10.11 -1.00 3.92
C ALA A 84 10.38 -2.19 4.83
N ALA A 85 11.63 -2.63 4.95
CA ALA A 85 12.02 -3.73 5.83
C ALA A 85 11.63 -3.44 7.29
N ASN A 86 11.91 -2.23 7.79
CA ASN A 86 11.53 -1.81 9.13
C ASN A 86 10.01 -1.80 9.35
N LEU A 87 9.23 -1.40 8.36
CA LEU A 87 7.76 -1.46 8.43
C LEU A 87 7.28 -2.91 8.49
N LEU A 88 7.78 -3.77 7.60
CA LEU A 88 7.43 -5.20 7.56
C LEU A 88 7.82 -5.90 8.88
N GLU A 89 8.97 -5.58 9.47
CA GLU A 89 9.39 -6.10 10.78
C GLU A 89 8.47 -5.63 11.92
N GLN A 90 8.06 -4.36 11.93
CA GLN A 90 7.12 -3.84 12.92
C GLN A 90 5.75 -4.53 12.81
N PHE A 91 5.25 -4.76 11.60
CA PHE A 91 4.00 -5.50 11.41
C PHE A 91 4.12 -6.98 11.75
N ALA A 92 5.25 -7.62 11.45
CA ALA A 92 5.52 -9.00 11.86
C ALA A 92 5.57 -9.14 13.39
N ALA A 93 6.14 -8.14 14.09
CA ALA A 93 6.14 -8.09 15.56
C ALA A 93 4.73 -7.90 16.14
N ILE A 94 3.85 -7.15 15.46
CA ILE A 94 2.45 -6.97 15.87
C ILE A 94 1.63 -8.25 15.62
N ALA A 95 1.93 -9.01 14.56
CA ALA A 95 1.27 -10.29 14.26
C ALA A 95 1.77 -11.47 15.13
N ALA A 96 2.79 -11.27 15.96
CA ALA A 96 3.42 -12.30 16.79
C ALA A 96 2.91 -12.36 18.24
N PRO A 97 1.58 -12.50 18.48
CA PRO A 97 1.15 -13.26 19.64
C PRO A 97 0.09 -14.31 19.24
N PHE A 98 0.52 -15.34 18.52
CA PHE A 98 -0.12 -16.67 18.60
C PHE A 98 0.93 -17.64 19.11
N ASP A 99 0.90 -17.82 20.43
CA ASP A 99 1.76 -18.68 21.21
C ASP A 99 1.79 -20.11 20.63
N THR A 100 3.02 -20.56 20.35
CA THR A 100 3.38 -21.96 20.19
C THR A 100 3.37 -22.66 21.56
N SER A 101 2.20 -22.77 22.17
CA SER A 101 2.02 -23.59 23.38
C SER A 101 0.66 -24.28 23.32
N GLY A 102 0.60 -25.32 22.49
CA GLY A 102 -0.34 -26.43 22.66
C GLY A 102 0.42 -27.57 23.32
N ASP A 103 0.48 -27.50 24.64
CA ASP A 103 1.11 -28.47 25.55
C ASP A 103 0.39 -29.83 25.53
N ALA A 104 1.15 -30.83 25.97
CA ALA A 104 0.89 -32.25 26.16
C ALA A 104 -0.56 -32.76 26.30
N ALA A 105 -0.86 -33.83 25.56
CA ALA A 105 -1.64 -34.99 26.02
C ALA A 105 -1.21 -36.25 25.26
#